data_AF-A0A2V9PGD9-F1
#
_entry.id   AF-A0A2V9PGD9-F1
#
_cell.length_a   1.000
_cell.length_b   1.000
_cell.length_c   1.000
_cell.angle_alpha   90.00
_cell.angle_beta   90.00
_cell.angle_gamma   90.00
#
_symmetry.space_group_name_H-M   'P 1'
#
loop_
_entity.id
_entity.type
_entity.pdbx_description
1 polymer ?
#
loop_
_entity_poly.entity_id
_entity_poly.type
_entity_poly.pdbx_seq_one_letter_code
_entity_poly.pdbx_strand_id
1 'polypeptide(L)'
;MGAGKTTFYDAHLKEAFPILVPPIPYQREAMLGEHRSFAVEDLVVDTELLERAREAGFTTKVVFISTEDPNLNAGRILVRMSHGGQSVPLSTVPESYEEAMKSLPEARRHADDLLVYDNTPNGKGHRLVARFIAGELVKTTNTAPAWLKNVFGHELGEAKQQEKSHRAR
;
A
#
# COMPACT_ATOMS: atom_id res chain seq x y z
N MET A 1 7.75 0.54 -7.46
CA MET A 1 8.73 1.59 -7.06
C MET A 1 8.22 2.98 -7.44
N GLY A 2 8.79 4.08 -6.92
CA GLY A 2 8.46 5.46 -7.37
C GLY A 2 7.10 6.04 -6.97
N ALA A 3 6.24 5.24 -6.33
CA ALA A 3 4.88 5.65 -5.92
C ALA A 3 4.83 6.61 -4.70
N GLY A 4 5.98 6.94 -4.08
CA GLY A 4 6.04 7.89 -2.96
C GLY A 4 5.80 7.26 -1.57
N LYS A 5 6.16 5.99 -1.37
CA LYS A 5 6.05 5.27 -0.09
C LYS A 5 6.88 5.90 1.03
N THR A 6 8.17 6.12 0.78
CA THR A 6 9.07 6.75 1.75
C THR A 6 8.58 8.14 2.17
N THR A 7 8.12 8.95 1.21
CA THR A 7 7.52 10.28 1.50
C THR A 7 6.28 10.18 2.39
N PHE A 8 5.42 9.18 2.16
CA PHE A 8 4.25 8.94 3.02
C PHE A 8 4.67 8.52 4.43
N TYR A 9 5.62 7.59 4.53
CA TYR A 9 6.14 7.11 5.81
C TYR A 9 6.72 8.26 6.64
N ASP A 10 7.61 9.06 6.06
CA ASP A 10 8.24 10.19 6.75
C ASP A 10 7.21 11.22 7.23
N ALA A 11 6.16 11.48 6.44
CA ALA A 11 5.16 12.49 6.75
C ALA A 11 4.08 12.02 7.75
N HIS A 12 3.76 10.72 7.78
CA HIS A 12 2.56 10.24 8.46
C HIS A 12 2.78 9.11 9.47
N LEU A 13 3.88 8.35 9.35
CA LEU A 13 4.07 7.13 10.15
C LEU A 13 5.33 7.18 11.02
N LYS A 14 6.34 7.95 10.64
CA LYS A 14 7.65 7.97 11.32
C LYS A 14 7.59 8.31 12.81
N GLU A 15 6.67 9.19 13.21
CA GLU A 15 6.50 9.55 14.62
C GLU A 15 6.00 8.36 15.45
N ALA A 16 5.03 7.61 14.92
CA ALA A 16 4.44 6.45 15.61
C ALA A 16 5.27 5.16 15.45
N PHE A 17 5.94 5.01 14.31
CA PHE A 17 6.75 3.85 13.94
C PHE A 17 8.16 4.30 13.54
N PRO A 18 9.00 4.75 14.48
CA PRO A 18 10.33 5.30 14.18
C PRO A 18 11.31 4.27 13.62
N ILE A 19 10.98 2.98 13.73
CA ILE A 19 11.82 1.87 13.28
C ILE A 19 11.27 1.37 11.93
N LEU A 20 11.96 1.74 10.85
CA LEU A 20 11.74 1.19 9.51
C LEU A 20 12.73 0.04 9.28
N VAL A 21 12.22 -1.18 9.28
CA VAL A 21 13.02 -2.40 9.13
C VAL A 21 13.10 -2.77 7.64
N PRO A 22 14.31 -3.00 7.10
CA PRO A 22 14.47 -3.41 5.71
C PRO A 22 13.92 -4.84 5.49
N PRO A 23 13.77 -5.27 4.22
CA PRO A 23 13.35 -6.62 3.86
C PRO A 23 14.43 -7.69 4.11
N ILE A 24 14.94 -7.75 5.34
CA ILE A 24 15.96 -8.70 5.78
C ILE A 24 15.31 -9.66 6.79
N PRO A 25 15.16 -10.96 6.46
CA PRO A 25 14.36 -11.90 7.26
C PRO A 25 14.73 -11.95 8.74
N TYR A 26 16.02 -12.03 9.08
CA TYR A 26 16.44 -12.13 10.49
C TYR A 26 16.13 -10.85 11.30
N GLN A 27 16.14 -9.67 10.66
CA GLN A 27 15.82 -8.42 11.33
C GLN A 27 14.31 -8.31 11.59
N ARG A 28 13.48 -8.74 10.63
CA ARG A 28 12.02 -8.81 10.82
C ARG A 28 11.65 -9.78 11.94
N GLU A 29 12.29 -10.95 11.96
CA GLU A 29 12.05 -11.98 12.98
C GLU A 29 12.42 -11.49 14.39
N ALA A 30 13.52 -10.76 14.54
CA ALA A 30 13.90 -10.17 15.82
C ALA A 30 12.81 -9.21 16.36
N MET A 31 12.20 -8.39 15.50
CA MET A 31 11.14 -7.47 15.92
C MET A 31 9.87 -8.18 16.36
N LEU A 32 9.54 -9.31 15.69
CA LEU A 32 8.43 -10.17 16.09
C LEU A 32 8.67 -10.78 17.47
N GLY A 33 9.85 -11.35 17.70
CA GLY A 33 10.21 -11.96 18.99
C GLY A 33 10.32 -10.96 20.14
N GLU A 34 10.71 -9.72 19.87
CA GLU A 34 10.76 -8.64 20.87
C GLU A 34 9.39 -8.01 21.17
N HIS A 35 8.31 -8.39 20.46
CA HIS A 35 6.98 -7.80 20.55
C HIS A 35 6.98 -6.26 20.43
N ARG A 36 7.90 -5.71 19.62
CA ARG A 36 8.02 -4.26 19.40
C ARG A 36 7.34 -3.88 18.11
N SER A 37 6.47 -2.87 18.14
CA SER A 37 5.85 -2.32 16.92
C SER A 37 6.90 -1.77 15.96
N PHE A 38 6.73 -2.07 14.66
CA PHE A 38 7.68 -1.67 13.61
C PHE A 38 6.98 -1.43 12.27
N ALA A 39 7.66 -0.71 11.39
CA ALA A 39 7.25 -0.54 10.00
C ALA A 39 8.23 -1.28 9.08
N VAL A 40 7.73 -1.69 7.92
CA VAL A 40 8.52 -2.29 6.85
C VAL A 40 8.12 -1.62 5.54
N GLU A 41 9.10 -1.30 4.70
CA GLU A 41 8.86 -0.93 3.31
C GLU A 41 9.28 -2.07 2.40
N ASP A 42 8.37 -2.53 1.55
CA ASP A 42 8.62 -3.57 0.56
C ASP A 42 7.98 -3.19 -0.79
N LEU A 43 8.39 -3.88 -1.86
CA LEU A 43 7.80 -3.73 -3.18
C LEU A 43 6.44 -4.41 -3.25
N VAL A 44 6.34 -5.62 -2.72
CA VAL A 44 5.15 -6.47 -2.71
C VAL A 44 4.70 -6.74 -1.29
N VAL A 45 3.45 -7.17 -1.14
CA VAL A 45 2.93 -7.59 0.15
C VAL A 45 3.56 -8.93 0.54
N ASP A 46 4.27 -8.96 1.66
CA ASP A 46 4.84 -10.18 2.25
C ASP A 46 3.77 -10.86 3.14
N THR A 47 3.07 -11.84 2.59
CA THR A 47 2.00 -12.57 3.30
C THR A 47 2.54 -13.40 4.46
N GLU A 48 3.73 -13.97 4.34
CA GLU A 48 4.36 -14.75 5.40
C GLU A 48 4.71 -13.88 6.61
N LEU A 49 5.13 -12.63 6.38
CA LEU A 49 5.34 -11.67 7.46
C LEU A 49 4.03 -11.29 8.15
N LEU A 50 2.96 -11.07 7.39
CA LEU A 50 1.64 -10.75 7.96
C LEU A 50 1.11 -11.90 8.82
N GLU A 51 1.25 -13.14 8.34
CA GLU A 51 0.83 -14.33 9.09
C GLU A 51 1.64 -14.51 10.38
N ARG A 52 2.97 -14.44 10.30
CA ARG A 52 3.83 -14.52 11.49
C ARG A 52 3.57 -13.38 12.48
N ALA A 53 3.33 -12.16 12.00
CA ALA A 53 2.97 -11.04 12.85
C ALA A 53 1.67 -11.30 13.61
N ARG A 54 0.65 -11.81 12.91
CA ARG A 54 -0.63 -12.20 13.54
C ARG A 54 -0.44 -13.31 14.58
N GLU A 55 0.34 -14.33 14.27
CA GLU A 55 0.67 -15.43 15.20
C GLU A 55 1.42 -14.94 16.44
N ALA A 56 2.28 -13.94 16.29
CA ALA A 56 2.97 -13.26 17.38
C ALA A 56 2.11 -12.22 18.14
N GLY A 57 0.81 -12.12 17.82
CA GLY A 57 -0.15 -11.27 18.52
C GLY A 57 -0.17 -9.81 18.06
N PHE A 58 0.43 -9.47 16.93
CA PHE A 58 0.37 -8.13 16.37
C PHE A 58 -0.96 -7.89 15.64
N THR A 59 -1.40 -6.62 15.66
CA THR A 59 -2.34 -6.12 14.65
C THR A 59 -1.56 -5.63 13.43
N THR A 60 -1.96 -6.09 12.26
CA THR A 60 -1.29 -5.82 10.99
C THR A 60 -1.99 -4.70 10.22
N LYS A 61 -1.20 -3.75 9.71
CA LYS A 61 -1.70 -2.66 8.87
C LYS A 61 -0.85 -2.57 7.61
N VAL A 62 -1.50 -2.66 6.45
CA VAL A 62 -0.83 -2.46 5.15
C VAL A 62 -1.24 -1.10 4.60
N VAL A 63 -0.25 -0.26 4.30
CA VAL A 63 -0.43 0.97 3.53
C VAL A 63 0.08 0.71 2.12
N PHE A 64 -0.84 0.50 1.19
CA PHE A 64 -0.51 0.28 -0.21
C PHE A 64 -0.62 1.60 -0.98
N ILE A 65 0.45 1.99 -1.68
CA ILE A 65 0.50 3.24 -2.44
C ILE A 65 0.83 2.94 -3.90
N SER A 66 -0.05 3.36 -4.80
CA SER A 66 0.13 3.22 -6.25
C SER A 66 -0.22 4.50 -7.01
N THR A 67 -0.06 4.43 -8.32
CA THR A 67 -0.27 5.52 -9.28
C THR A 67 -1.01 4.98 -10.50
N GLU A 68 -1.50 5.84 -11.39
CA GLU A 68 -2.22 5.39 -12.59
C GLU A 68 -1.35 4.67 -13.63
N ASP A 69 -0.06 4.99 -13.66
CA ASP A 69 0.88 4.49 -14.68
C ASP A 69 2.28 4.26 -14.07
N PRO A 70 2.96 3.13 -14.33
CA PRO A 70 4.38 2.95 -13.99
C PRO A 70 5.33 3.98 -14.60
N ASN A 71 5.03 4.58 -15.75
CA ASN A 71 5.85 5.63 -16.37
C ASN A 71 5.95 6.87 -15.48
N LEU A 72 4.87 7.20 -14.77
CA LEU A 72 4.88 8.26 -13.78
C LEU A 72 5.90 7.98 -12.66
N ASN A 73 5.93 6.73 -12.20
CA ASN A 73 6.89 6.30 -11.18
C ASN A 73 8.33 6.37 -11.68
N ALA A 74 8.58 5.98 -12.94
CA ALA A 74 9.88 6.12 -13.58
C ALA A 74 10.31 7.60 -13.66
N GLY A 75 9.40 8.50 -14.05
CA GLY A 75 9.66 9.95 -14.06
C GLY A 75 10.03 10.49 -12.68
N ARG A 76 9.34 10.06 -11.62
CA ARG A 76 9.68 10.44 -10.23
C ARG A 76 11.06 9.93 -9.80
N ILE A 77 11.40 8.71 -10.19
CA ILE A 77 12.73 8.13 -9.90
C ILE A 77 13.81 8.94 -10.62
N LEU A 78 13.61 9.28 -11.90
CA LEU A 78 14.52 10.12 -12.67
C LEU A 78 14.77 11.48 -12.00
N VAL A 79 13.70 12.18 -11.61
CA VAL A 79 13.81 13.46 -10.90
C VAL A 79 14.57 13.28 -9.59
N ARG A 80 14.28 12.23 -8.81
CA ARG A 80 15.02 11.98 -7.56
C ARG A 80 16.51 11.71 -7.81
N MET A 81 16.83 10.92 -8.84
CA MET A 81 18.22 10.64 -9.24
C MET A 81 18.95 11.90 -9.69
N SER A 82 18.29 12.82 -10.41
CA SER A 82 18.90 14.08 -10.83
C SER A 82 19.24 15.01 -9.66
N HIS A 83 18.62 14.80 -8.49
CA HIS A 83 18.90 15.52 -7.25
C HIS A 83 19.81 14.74 -6.28
N GLY A 84 20.53 13.72 -6.76
CA GLY A 84 21.49 12.95 -5.97
C GLY A 84 20.89 11.81 -5.13
N GLY A 85 19.62 11.46 -5.34
CA GLY A 85 19.01 10.30 -4.68
C GLY A 85 19.44 8.96 -5.29
N GLN A 86 19.05 7.87 -4.61
CA GLN A 86 19.46 6.51 -4.99
C GLN A 86 19.07 6.14 -6.43
N SER A 87 20.07 5.63 -7.17
CA SER A 87 19.92 5.07 -8.51
C SER A 87 19.17 3.75 -8.50
N VAL A 88 18.24 3.60 -9.44
CA VAL A 88 17.44 2.38 -9.62
C VAL A 88 17.29 2.10 -11.11
N PRO A 89 17.40 0.84 -11.58
CA PRO A 89 17.20 0.53 -12.99
C PRO A 89 15.77 0.87 -13.43
N LEU A 90 15.58 1.90 -14.27
CA LEU A 90 14.24 2.32 -14.70
C LEU A 90 13.50 1.22 -15.49
N SER A 91 14.25 0.33 -16.14
CA SER A 91 13.72 -0.81 -16.87
C SER A 91 12.96 -1.81 -15.99
N THR A 92 13.19 -1.84 -14.67
CA THR A 92 12.47 -2.74 -13.75
C THR A 92 11.16 -2.13 -13.23
N VAL A 93 10.92 -0.84 -13.45
CA VAL A 93 9.73 -0.14 -12.93
C VAL A 93 8.41 -0.77 -13.42
N PRO A 94 8.25 -1.16 -14.70
CA PRO A 94 7.02 -1.80 -15.16
C PRO A 94 6.74 -3.14 -14.47
N GLU A 95 7.73 -4.04 -14.44
CA GLU A 95 7.61 -5.36 -13.80
C GLU A 95 7.30 -5.22 -12.31
N SER A 96 8.05 -4.38 -11.61
CA SER A 96 7.84 -4.10 -10.19
C SER A 96 6.48 -3.46 -9.89
N TYR A 97 5.93 -2.69 -10.83
CA TYR A 97 4.58 -2.16 -10.69
C TYR A 97 3.54 -3.27 -10.82
N GLU A 98 3.67 -4.14 -11.82
CA GLU A 98 2.77 -5.27 -12.01
C GLU A 98 2.79 -6.24 -10.82
N GLU A 99 3.97 -6.57 -10.31
CA GLU A 99 4.14 -7.42 -9.12
C GLU A 99 3.45 -6.82 -7.90
N ALA A 100 3.67 -5.53 -7.64
CA ALA A 100 3.01 -4.82 -6.54
C ALA A 100 1.48 -4.87 -6.70
N MET A 101 0.97 -4.61 -7.91
CA MET A 101 -0.47 -4.66 -8.20
C MET A 101 -1.07 -6.06 -8.01
N LYS A 102 -0.35 -7.13 -8.40
CA LYS A 102 -0.76 -8.52 -8.17
C LYS A 102 -0.80 -8.89 -6.69
N SER A 103 0.02 -8.27 -5.85
CA SER A 103 0.04 -8.51 -4.41
C SER A 103 -1.05 -7.77 -3.63
N LEU A 104 -1.70 -6.76 -4.22
CA LEU A 104 -2.70 -5.93 -3.54
C LEU A 104 -3.94 -6.74 -3.04
N PRO A 105 -4.51 -7.70 -3.80
CA PRO A 105 -5.53 -8.60 -3.28
C PRO A 105 -5.08 -9.39 -2.04
N GLU A 106 -3.80 -9.77 -1.96
CA GLU A 106 -3.29 -10.50 -0.80
C GLU A 106 -3.24 -9.62 0.45
N ALA A 107 -2.90 -8.33 0.32
CA ALA A 107 -3.03 -7.41 1.45
C ALA A 107 -4.46 -7.33 1.98
N ARG A 108 -5.48 -7.38 1.11
CA ARG A 108 -6.89 -7.38 1.55
C ARG A 108 -7.21 -8.64 2.35
N ARG A 109 -6.66 -9.79 1.96
CA ARG A 109 -6.93 -11.09 2.62
C ARG A 109 -6.18 -11.29 3.93
N HIS A 110 -4.93 -10.82 4.00
CA HIS A 110 -4.02 -11.15 5.10
C HIS A 110 -3.86 -10.04 6.14
N ALA A 111 -4.16 -8.77 5.81
CA ALA A 111 -4.02 -7.67 6.76
C ALA A 111 -5.32 -7.40 7.54
N ASP A 112 -5.19 -6.99 8.81
CA ASP A 112 -6.33 -6.55 9.62
C ASP A 112 -6.91 -5.22 9.11
N ASP A 113 -6.05 -4.32 8.63
CA ASP A 113 -6.43 -3.02 8.06
C ASP A 113 -5.57 -2.68 6.85
N LEU A 114 -6.19 -2.67 5.66
CA LEU A 114 -5.57 -2.26 4.41
C LEU A 114 -6.03 -0.84 4.05
N LEU A 115 -5.10 0.09 3.97
CA LEU A 115 -5.32 1.43 3.41
C LEU A 115 -4.68 1.53 2.03
N VAL A 116 -5.48 1.89 1.03
CA VAL A 116 -5.04 2.02 -0.36
C VAL A 116 -5.02 3.49 -0.76
N TYR A 117 -3.84 3.99 -1.11
CA TYR A 117 -3.60 5.36 -1.52
C TYR A 117 -3.27 5.45 -3.01
N ASP A 118 -3.90 6.40 -3.67
CA ASP A 118 -3.58 6.87 -5.00
C ASP A 118 -2.68 8.10 -4.88
N ASN A 119 -1.47 8.03 -5.43
CA ASN A 119 -0.54 9.13 -5.51
C ASN A 119 -0.34 9.59 -6.97
N THR A 120 -1.41 9.50 -7.76
CA THR A 120 -1.45 10.03 -9.13
C THR A 120 -1.55 11.56 -9.09
N PRO A 121 -0.68 12.30 -9.80
CA PRO A 121 -0.62 13.75 -9.69
C PRO A 121 -1.83 14.42 -10.34
N ASN A 122 -2.68 14.96 -9.47
CA ASN A 122 -3.57 16.09 -9.76
C ASN A 122 -3.39 17.20 -8.70
N GLY A 123 -2.16 17.36 -8.19
CA GLY A 123 -1.81 18.37 -7.18
C GLY A 123 -2.28 18.10 -5.75
N LYS A 124 -2.71 16.86 -5.41
CA LYS A 124 -3.35 16.54 -4.12
C LYS A 124 -2.59 15.58 -3.20
N GLY A 125 -1.36 15.18 -3.56
CA GLY A 125 -0.56 14.22 -2.79
C GLY A 125 -1.25 12.86 -2.65
N HIS A 126 -0.93 12.12 -1.58
CA HIS A 126 -1.49 10.79 -1.31
C HIS A 126 -2.97 10.87 -0.96
N ARG A 127 -3.83 10.34 -1.82
CA ARG A 127 -5.29 10.30 -1.62
C ARG A 127 -5.74 8.90 -1.23
N LEU A 128 -6.36 8.75 -0.06
CA LEU A 128 -6.99 7.48 0.33
C LEU A 128 -8.16 7.18 -0.63
N VAL A 129 -8.07 6.07 -1.38
CA VAL A 129 -9.06 5.67 -2.38
C VAL A 129 -9.88 4.45 -1.98
N ALA A 130 -9.34 3.60 -1.12
CA ALA A 130 -10.07 2.52 -0.46
C ALA A 130 -9.48 2.20 0.92
N ARG A 131 -10.32 1.67 1.82
CA ARG A 131 -9.91 1.05 3.07
C ARG A 131 -10.68 -0.23 3.28
N PHE A 132 -9.97 -1.29 3.64
CA PHE A 132 -10.55 -2.57 4.01
C PHE A 132 -10.20 -2.91 5.46
N ILE A 133 -11.17 -3.41 6.23
CA ILE A 133 -10.95 -3.90 7.61
C ILE A 133 -11.43 -5.34 7.65
N ALA A 134 -10.55 -6.25 8.09
CA ALA A 134 -10.80 -7.69 8.08
C ALA A 134 -11.32 -8.18 6.71
N GLY A 135 -10.71 -7.66 5.63
CA GLY A 135 -11.13 -7.94 4.26
C GLY A 135 -12.36 -7.17 3.78
N GLU A 136 -13.18 -6.57 4.64
CA GLU A 136 -14.41 -5.89 4.21
C GLU A 136 -14.16 -4.45 3.76
N LEU A 137 -14.79 -4.03 2.66
CA LEU A 137 -14.66 -2.66 2.14
C LEU A 137 -15.43 -1.68 3.02
N VAL A 138 -14.72 -0.89 3.83
CA VAL A 138 -15.33 0.06 4.78
C VAL A 138 -15.33 1.51 4.30
N LYS A 139 -14.45 1.86 3.36
CA LYS A 139 -14.39 3.21 2.78
C LYS A 139 -13.91 3.14 1.34
N THR A 140 -14.54 3.91 0.47
CA THR A 140 -14.08 4.14 -0.90
C THR A 140 -14.40 5.55 -1.35
N THR A 141 -13.77 6.00 -2.43
CA THR A 141 -14.08 7.30 -3.05
C THR A 141 -15.16 7.15 -4.12
N ASN A 142 -15.98 8.19 -4.31
CA ASN A 142 -17.00 8.23 -5.38
C ASN A 142 -16.38 7.95 -6.76
N THR A 143 -15.18 8.49 -6.97
CA THR A 143 -14.41 8.39 -8.21
C THR A 143 -13.12 7.60 -7.98
N ALA A 144 -13.28 6.28 -7.85
CA ALA A 144 -12.17 5.34 -7.77
C ALA A 144 -11.30 5.40 -9.05
N PRO A 145 -9.96 5.41 -8.92
CA PRO A 145 -9.07 5.41 -10.07
C PRO A 145 -9.17 4.10 -10.86
N ALA A 146 -8.83 4.13 -12.15
CA ALA A 146 -8.98 2.98 -13.04
C ALA A 146 -8.17 1.77 -12.56
N TRP A 147 -6.92 2.00 -12.13
CA TRP A 147 -6.05 0.95 -11.60
C TRP A 147 -6.67 0.22 -10.39
N LEU A 148 -7.41 0.93 -9.54
CA LEU A 148 -8.08 0.33 -8.38
C LEU A 148 -9.29 -0.50 -8.81
N LYS A 149 -10.06 -0.01 -9.79
CA LYS A 149 -11.20 -0.75 -10.36
C LYS A 149 -10.76 -2.03 -11.08
N ASN A 150 -9.58 -2.02 -11.68
CA ASN A 150 -9.03 -3.22 -12.33
C ASN A 150 -8.71 -4.33 -11.32
N VAL A 151 -8.41 -3.97 -10.06
CA VAL A 151 -8.11 -4.94 -8.99
C VAL A 151 -9.36 -5.31 -8.19
N PHE A 152 -10.16 -4.32 -7.79
CA PHE A 152 -11.30 -4.49 -6.86
C PHE A 152 -12.65 -4.10 -7.48
N GLY A 153 -12.84 -4.34 -8.78
CA GLY A 153 -14.03 -3.91 -9.50
C GLY A 153 -15.33 -4.49 -8.92
N HIS A 154 -15.28 -5.73 -8.44
CA HIS A 154 -16.41 -6.42 -7.83
C HIS A 154 -16.81 -5.78 -6.51
N GLU A 155 -15.85 -5.62 -5.59
CA GLU A 155 -16.07 -5.11 -4.23
C GLU A 155 -16.52 -3.65 -4.25
N LEU A 156 -15.97 -2.85 -5.16
CA LEU A 156 -16.41 -1.47 -5.39
C LEU A 156 -17.83 -1.39 -5.97
N GLY A 157 -18.26 -2.41 -6.73
CA GLY A 157 -19.60 -2.53 -7.27
C GLY A 157 -20.63 -2.86 -6.19
N GLU A 158 -20.35 -3.83 -5.33
CA GLU A 158 -21.21 -4.27 -4.23
C GLU A 158 -21.47 -3.15 -3.22
N ALA A 159 -20.43 -2.41 -2.82
CA ALA A 159 -20.58 -1.30 -1.89
C ALA A 159 -21.55 -0.21 -2.40
N LYS A 160 -21.50 0.10 -3.70
CA LYS A 160 -22.43 1.07 -4.32
C LYS A 160 -23.88 0.60 -4.33
N GLN A 161 -24.12 -0.71 -4.41
CA GLN A 161 -25.47 -1.27 -4.35
C GLN A 161 -26.01 -1.24 -2.91
N GLN A 162 -25.18 -1.55 -1.91
CA GLN A 162 -25.56 -1.47 -0.50
C GLN A 162 -25.89 -0.03 -0.06
N GLU A 163 -25.09 0.97 -0.47
CA GLU A 163 -25.36 2.39 -0.18
C GLU A 163 -26.70 2.87 -0.75
N LYS A 164 -27.03 2.48 -1.99
CA LYS A 164 -28.32 2.82 -2.63
C LYS A 164 -29.50 2.17 -1.92
N SER A 165 -29.32 0.93 -1.47
CA SER A 165 -30.35 0.16 -0.76
C SER A 165 -30.66 0.77 0.61
N HIS A 166 -29.64 1.28 1.30
CA HIS A 166 -29.76 1.92 2.61
C HIS A 166 -30.35 3.34 2.55
N ARG A 167 -30.21 4.05 1.43
CA ARG A 167 -30.81 5.38 1.21
C ARG A 167 -32.26 5.34 0.71
N ALA A 168 -32.72 4.20 0.21
CA ALA A 168 -34.08 4.01 -0.30
C ALA A 168 -35.09 3.53 0.77
N ARG A 169 -34.65 3.42 2.03
CA ARG A 169 -35.45 3.11 3.22
C ARG A 169 -35.50 4.34 4.12
#